data_AF-A0A8T2RBD3-F1
#
_entry.id   AF-A0A8T2RBD3-F1
#
_cell.length_a   1.000
_cell.length_b   1.000
_cell.length_c   1.000
_cell.angle_alpha   90.00
_cell.angle_beta   90.00
_cell.angle_gamma   90.00
#
_symmetry.space_group_name_H-M   'P 1'
#
loop_
_entity.id
_entity.type
_entity.pdbx_description
1 polymer ?
#
loop_
_entity_poly.entity_id
_entity_poly.type
_entity_poly.pdbx_seq_one_letter_code
_entity_poly.pdbx_strand_id
1 'polypeptide(L)'
;MDDAMLLPCGHSFGYGGIHRILQTNTCISCGVQISGECLTPNLALQEVVKAFRHEQKNRKALSRKKQRERFIQDHNAITYPSIRAPRLRTLRELELPFKVGDNVMIKGNKRTPNRFVNREATITAQCLNGWFMLRTQDNGEVVKLQHRSFMKLE
;
A
#
# COMPACT_ATOMS: atom_id res chain seq x y z
N MET A 1 -22.90 -11.70 -5.87
CA MET A 1 -23.26 -11.09 -4.57
C MET A 1 -23.16 -9.56 -4.58
N ASP A 2 -22.64 -8.95 -5.64
CA ASP A 2 -22.82 -7.53 -5.98
C ASP A 2 -24.27 -7.19 -6.37
N ASP A 3 -25.09 -8.22 -6.53
CA ASP A 3 -26.51 -8.31 -6.83
C ASP A 3 -27.30 -8.90 -5.65
N ALA A 4 -26.77 -8.82 -4.42
CA ALA A 4 -27.40 -9.42 -3.26
C ALA A 4 -28.77 -8.81 -2.96
N MET A 5 -29.77 -9.66 -2.75
CA MET A 5 -31.13 -9.33 -2.33
C MET A 5 -31.38 -9.93 -0.94
N LEU A 6 -32.06 -9.18 -0.08
CA LEU A 6 -32.46 -9.50 1.28
C LEU A 6 -33.93 -9.91 1.32
N LEU A 7 -34.18 -11.01 2.01
CA LEU A 7 -35.51 -11.52 2.30
C LEU A 7 -36.02 -11.00 3.65
N PRO A 8 -37.33 -10.98 3.88
CA PRO A 8 -37.92 -10.64 5.19
C PRO A 8 -37.43 -11.52 6.34
N CYS A 9 -37.05 -12.77 6.06
CA CYS A 9 -36.47 -13.69 7.04
C CYS A 9 -35.00 -13.36 7.40
N GLY A 10 -34.40 -12.31 6.83
CA GLY A 10 -33.04 -11.86 7.11
C GLY A 10 -31.95 -12.50 6.25
N HIS A 11 -32.28 -13.49 5.42
CA HIS A 11 -31.29 -14.15 4.56
C HIS A 11 -31.05 -13.36 3.27
N SER A 12 -29.80 -13.36 2.80
CA SER A 12 -29.40 -12.69 1.57
C SER A 12 -28.93 -13.67 0.50
N PHE A 13 -29.38 -13.46 -0.73
CA PHE A 13 -29.03 -14.29 -1.88
C PHE A 13 -28.66 -13.42 -3.08
N GLY A 14 -27.73 -13.87 -3.91
CA GLY A 14 -27.53 -13.29 -5.24
C GLY A 14 -28.58 -13.77 -6.23
N TYR A 15 -28.51 -13.29 -7.46
CA TYR A 15 -29.46 -13.57 -8.54
C TYR A 15 -29.73 -15.08 -8.74
N GLY A 16 -28.69 -15.90 -8.70
CA GLY A 16 -28.81 -17.35 -8.85
C GLY A 16 -29.65 -18.04 -7.76
N GLY A 17 -29.62 -17.52 -6.53
CA GLY A 17 -30.47 -18.02 -5.44
C GLY A 17 -31.89 -17.46 -5.50
N ILE A 18 -32.02 -16.19 -5.89
CA ILE A 18 -33.31 -15.49 -5.97
C ILE A 18 -34.25 -16.10 -7.00
N HIS A 19 -33.75 -16.55 -8.15
CA HIS A 19 -34.59 -17.18 -9.17
C HIS A 19 -35.38 -18.38 -8.61
N ARG A 20 -34.72 -19.23 -7.81
CA ARG A 20 -35.38 -20.37 -7.16
C ARG A 20 -36.37 -19.93 -6.08
N ILE A 21 -36.05 -18.89 -5.31
CA ILE A 21 -36.94 -18.37 -4.26
C ILE A 21 -38.21 -17.76 -4.85
N LEU A 22 -38.12 -17.08 -5.99
CA LEU A 22 -39.27 -16.57 -6.73
C LEU A 22 -40.16 -17.69 -7.30
N GLN A 23 -39.58 -18.84 -7.64
CA GLN A 23 -40.34 -20.00 -8.11
C GLN A 23 -41.03 -20.75 -6.97
N THR A 24 -40.36 -20.92 -5.84
CA THR A 24 -40.87 -21.72 -4.71
C THR A 24 -41.56 -20.89 -3.64
N ASN A 25 -41.49 -19.56 -3.71
CA ASN A 25 -41.95 -18.60 -2.70
C ASN A 25 -41.49 -18.97 -1.28
N THR A 26 -40.31 -19.56 -1.15
CA THR A 26 -39.77 -20.08 0.11
C THR A 26 -38.28 -19.80 0.19
N CYS A 27 -37.81 -19.40 1.37
CA CYS A 27 -36.39 -19.22 1.61
C CYS A 27 -35.66 -20.56 1.54
N ILE A 28 -34.60 -20.65 0.73
CA ILE A 28 -33.80 -21.87 0.58
C ILE A 28 -33.08 -22.26 1.89
N SER A 29 -32.75 -21.28 2.73
CA SER A 29 -31.99 -21.52 3.97
C SER A 29 -32.86 -21.95 5.15
N CYS A 30 -34.04 -21.33 5.34
CA CYS A 30 -34.88 -21.59 6.51
C CYS A 30 -36.29 -22.10 6.20
N GLY A 31 -36.66 -22.24 4.92
CA GLY A 31 -37.97 -22.78 4.50
C GLY A 31 -39.17 -21.84 4.71
N VAL A 32 -38.97 -20.67 5.34
CA VAL A 32 -40.02 -19.67 5.57
C VAL A 32 -40.63 -19.23 4.24
N GLN A 33 -41.96 -19.15 4.17
CA GLN A 33 -42.67 -18.61 3.02
C GLN A 33 -42.40 -17.11 2.86
N ILE A 34 -42.20 -16.70 1.61
CA ILE A 34 -41.83 -15.34 1.24
C ILE A 34 -42.89 -14.82 0.28
N SER A 35 -43.45 -13.65 0.56
CA SER A 35 -44.23 -12.92 -0.43
C SER A 35 -43.26 -12.31 -1.44
N GLY A 36 -43.42 -12.62 -2.73
CA GLY A 36 -42.49 -12.26 -3.81
C GLY A 36 -42.23 -10.75 -3.96
N GLU A 37 -43.10 -9.91 -3.41
CA GLU A 37 -42.97 -8.45 -3.44
C GLU A 37 -42.05 -7.87 -2.35
N CYS A 38 -41.62 -8.69 -1.39
CA CYS A 38 -40.85 -8.22 -0.24
C CYS A 38 -39.33 -8.36 -0.40
N LEU A 39 -38.85 -8.56 -1.63
CA LEU A 39 -37.42 -8.67 -1.94
C LEU A 39 -36.80 -7.29 -2.04
N THR A 40 -35.86 -6.99 -1.15
CA THR A 40 -35.15 -5.71 -1.13
C THR A 40 -33.67 -5.90 -1.47
N PRO A 41 -32.99 -4.97 -2.15
CA PRO A 41 -31.56 -5.08 -2.37
C PRO A 41 -30.78 -4.93 -1.05
N ASN A 42 -29.81 -5.81 -0.78
CA ASN A 42 -28.92 -5.67 0.36
C ASN A 42 -27.73 -4.75 -0.01
N LEU A 43 -27.97 -3.44 0.00
CA LEU A 43 -26.96 -2.44 -0.40
C LEU A 43 -25.68 -2.53 0.43
N ALA A 44 -25.78 -2.81 1.74
CA ALA A 44 -24.61 -2.96 2.59
C ALA A 44 -23.71 -4.11 2.13
N LEU A 45 -24.29 -5.29 1.88
CA LEU A 45 -23.53 -6.44 1.39
C LEU A 45 -22.97 -6.19 -0.01
N GLN A 46 -23.73 -5.54 -0.90
CA GLN A 46 -23.26 -5.20 -2.24
C GLN A 46 -22.03 -4.28 -2.19
N GLU A 47 -22.04 -3.24 -1.35
CA GLU A 47 -20.90 -2.34 -1.18
C GLU A 47 -19.68 -3.05 -0.58
N VAL A 48 -19.87 -3.90 0.43
CA VAL A 48 -18.79 -4.73 0.99
C VAL A 48 -18.16 -5.63 -0.08
N VAL A 49 -18.98 -6.27 -0.93
CA VAL A 49 -18.49 -7.11 -2.03
C VAL A 49 -17.72 -6.30 -3.08
N LYS A 50 -18.19 -5.08 -3.42
CA LYS A 50 -17.50 -4.17 -4.34
C LYS A 50 -16.13 -3.77 -3.78
N ALA A 51 -16.09 -3.33 -2.52
CA ALA A 51 -14.86 -2.95 -1.83
C ALA A 51 -13.87 -4.13 -1.77
N PHE A 52 -14.33 -5.32 -1.39
CA PHE A 52 -13.50 -6.53 -1.35
C PHE A 52 -12.92 -6.88 -2.73
N ARG A 53 -13.72 -6.83 -3.79
CA ARG A 53 -13.24 -7.07 -5.16
C ARG A 53 -12.21 -6.03 -5.60
N HIS A 54 -12.40 -4.77 -5.24
CA HIS A 54 -11.46 -3.69 -5.53
C HIS A 54 -10.12 -3.92 -4.82
N GLU A 55 -10.14 -4.22 -3.52
CA GLU A 55 -8.94 -4.51 -2.74
C GLU A 55 -8.21 -5.75 -3.28
N GLN A 56 -8.93 -6.79 -3.67
CA GLN A 56 -8.36 -8.00 -4.27
C GLN A 56 -7.65 -7.72 -5.59
N LYS A 57 -8.24 -6.89 -6.46
CA LYS A 57 -7.60 -6.43 -7.71
C LYS A 57 -6.34 -5.63 -7.40
N ASN A 58 -6.39 -4.71 -6.44
CA ASN A 58 -5.24 -3.90 -6.02
C ASN A 58 -4.12 -4.76 -5.43
N ARG A 59 -4.44 -5.75 -4.59
CA ARG A 59 -3.47 -6.68 -4.02
C ARG A 59 -2.76 -7.49 -5.11
N LYS A 60 -3.50 -7.98 -6.11
CA LYS A 60 -2.90 -8.65 -7.28
C LYS A 60 -2.05 -7.69 -8.11
N ALA A 61 -2.47 -6.45 -8.30
CA ALA A 61 -1.71 -5.44 -9.04
C ALA A 61 -0.40 -5.07 -8.30
N LEU A 62 -0.44 -4.88 -6.98
CA LEU A 62 0.74 -4.66 -6.14
C LEU A 62 1.68 -5.88 -6.16
N SER A 63 1.14 -7.10 -6.13
CA SER A 63 1.94 -8.32 -6.25
C SER A 63 2.66 -8.40 -7.61
N ARG A 64 1.96 -8.09 -8.71
CA ARG A 64 2.55 -8.03 -10.06
C ARG A 64 3.60 -6.93 -10.17
N LYS A 65 3.35 -5.75 -9.57
CA LYS A 65 4.33 -4.66 -9.52
C LYS A 65 5.59 -5.08 -8.75
N LYS A 66 5.44 -5.70 -7.58
CA LYS A 66 6.55 -6.23 -6.79
C LYS A 66 7.33 -7.33 -7.51
N GLN A 67 6.66 -8.19 -8.27
CA GLN A 67 7.32 -9.22 -9.07
C GLN A 67 8.09 -8.63 -10.26
N ARG A 68 7.52 -7.61 -10.93
CA ARG A 68 8.19 -6.88 -12.02
C ARG A 68 9.38 -6.06 -11.51
N GLU A 69 9.27 -5.46 -10.34
CA GLU A 69 10.38 -4.76 -9.66
C GLU A 69 11.52 -5.73 -9.29
N ARG A 70 11.22 -6.95 -8.83
CA ARG A 70 12.25 -7.99 -8.62
C ARG A 70 12.91 -8.41 -9.93
N PHE A 71 12.14 -8.61 -11.00
CA PHE A 71 12.71 -8.98 -12.31
C PHE A 71 13.63 -7.89 -12.89
N ILE A 72 13.30 -6.60 -12.66
CA ILE A 72 14.15 -5.47 -13.04
C ILE A 72 15.39 -5.37 -12.15
N GLN A 73 15.29 -5.69 -10.85
CA GLN A 73 16.44 -5.75 -9.94
C GLN A 73 17.41 -6.88 -10.32
N ASP A 74 16.90 -8.06 -10.68
CA ASP A 74 17.73 -9.20 -11.07
C ASP A 74 18.45 -8.96 -12.41
N HIS A 75 17.80 -8.29 -13.39
CA HIS A 75 18.45 -7.94 -14.65
C HIS A 75 19.50 -6.80 -14.49
N ASN A 76 19.36 -5.94 -13.48
CA ASN A 76 20.34 -4.90 -13.17
C ASN A 76 21.46 -5.36 -12.21
N ALA A 77 21.39 -6.57 -11.66
CA ALA A 77 22.43 -7.11 -10.78
C ALA A 77 23.63 -7.72 -11.54
N ILE A 78 23.50 -7.94 -12.86
CA ILE A 78 24.57 -8.52 -13.70
C ILE A 78 25.46 -7.44 -14.35
N THR A 79 25.06 -6.17 -14.33
CA THR A 79 25.85 -5.08 -14.94
C THR A 79 26.13 -3.99 -13.90
N TYR A 80 27.40 -3.82 -13.57
CA TYR A 80 27.98 -2.83 -12.64
C TYR A 80 27.54 -1.35 -12.89
N PRO A 81 27.78 -0.42 -11.94
CA PRO A 81 26.83 0.55 -11.45
C PRO A 81 26.93 1.87 -12.21
N SER A 82 25.85 2.33 -12.84
CA SER A 82 25.80 3.71 -13.30
C SER A 82 24.38 4.24 -13.44
N ILE A 83 24.10 5.26 -12.63
CA ILE A 83 23.59 6.58 -13.05
C ILE A 83 22.36 6.60 -13.98
N ARG A 84 21.27 7.16 -13.42
CA ARG A 84 20.09 7.76 -14.06
C ARG A 84 19.10 6.83 -14.77
N ALA A 85 17.99 6.55 -14.07
CA ALA A 85 16.69 6.33 -14.72
C ALA A 85 15.81 7.58 -14.47
N PRO A 86 15.38 8.33 -15.51
CA PRO A 86 14.45 9.44 -15.34
C PRO A 86 13.05 8.86 -15.10
N ARG A 87 12.55 8.97 -13.86
CA ARG A 87 11.18 8.55 -13.54
C ARG A 87 10.19 9.67 -13.87
N LEU A 88 9.35 9.37 -14.87
CA LEU A 88 7.99 9.85 -15.09
C LEU A 88 7.52 10.98 -14.16
N ARG A 89 7.54 12.19 -14.71
CA ARG A 89 6.90 13.40 -14.22
C ARG A 89 5.38 13.16 -14.13
N THR A 90 4.74 13.28 -12.95
CA THR A 90 3.29 13.63 -12.75
C THR A 90 2.76 13.44 -11.31
N LEU A 91 3.60 13.48 -10.27
CA LEU A 91 3.11 13.78 -8.91
C LEU A 91 3.93 14.96 -8.42
N ARG A 92 3.24 16.05 -8.06
CA ARG A 92 3.81 17.28 -7.48
C ARG A 92 5.01 16.89 -6.62
N GLU A 93 6.18 17.36 -7.01
CA GLU A 93 7.40 17.20 -6.23
C GLU A 93 7.10 17.81 -4.86
N LEU A 94 6.76 16.96 -3.90
CA LEU A 94 6.98 17.29 -2.51
C LEU A 94 8.50 17.39 -2.44
N GLU A 95 9.01 18.61 -2.61
CA GLU A 95 10.43 18.90 -2.45
C GLU A 95 10.81 18.46 -1.05
N LEU A 96 11.36 17.25 -0.97
CA LEU A 96 11.84 16.74 0.29
C LEU A 96 13.05 17.62 0.65
N PRO A 97 13.16 18.10 1.90
CA PRO A 97 14.10 19.15 2.29
C PRO A 97 15.59 18.78 2.13
N PHE A 98 15.88 17.54 1.71
CA PHE A 98 17.21 16.99 1.59
C PHE A 98 17.38 16.26 0.26
N LYS A 99 18.51 16.48 -0.41
CA LYS A 99 18.88 15.82 -1.68
C LYS A 99 19.98 14.77 -1.44
N VAL A 100 20.01 13.75 -2.29
CA VAL A 100 21.10 12.76 -2.28
C VAL A 100 22.41 13.48 -2.64
N GLY A 101 23.43 13.32 -1.80
CA GLY A 101 24.70 14.06 -1.88
C GLY A 101 24.82 15.23 -0.92
N ASP A 102 23.76 15.65 -0.23
CA ASP A 102 23.85 16.70 0.79
C ASP A 102 24.65 16.20 2.01
N ASN A 103 25.49 17.07 2.56
CA ASN A 103 26.13 16.87 3.85
C ASN A 103 25.18 17.27 4.98
N VAL A 104 25.07 16.41 5.98
CA VAL A 104 24.13 16.57 7.09
C VAL A 104 24.79 16.18 8.41
N MET A 105 24.40 16.86 9.48
CA MET A 105 24.81 16.54 10.84
C MET A 105 23.71 15.76 11.56
N ILE A 106 24.05 14.61 12.13
CA ILE A 106 23.11 13.75 12.84
C ILE A 106 22.85 14.33 14.24
N LYS A 107 21.69 14.97 14.47
CA LYS A 107 21.27 15.46 15.79
C LYS A 107 20.84 14.35 16.75
N GLY A 108 20.38 13.23 16.21
CA GLY A 108 19.84 12.12 16.98
C GLY A 108 18.39 12.32 17.43
N ASN A 109 17.80 11.22 17.94
CA ASN A 109 16.51 11.18 18.61
C ASN A 109 16.54 10.04 19.65
N LYS A 110 15.45 9.78 20.38
CA LYS A 110 15.38 8.69 21.40
C LYS A 110 15.74 7.28 20.88
N ARG A 111 15.76 7.07 19.56
CA ARG A 111 16.06 5.80 18.88
C ARG A 111 17.39 5.82 18.11
N THR A 112 18.08 6.96 18.05
CA THR A 112 19.38 7.05 17.39
C THR A 112 20.47 6.65 18.39
N PRO A 113 21.31 5.66 18.08
CA PRO A 113 22.45 5.33 18.94
C PRO A 113 23.38 6.54 19.13
N ASN A 114 23.82 6.79 20.37
CA ASN A 114 24.68 7.93 20.72
C ASN A 114 25.95 8.01 19.87
N ARG A 115 26.48 6.87 19.42
CA ARG A 115 27.63 6.80 18.53
C ARG A 115 27.44 7.54 17.20
N PHE A 116 26.21 7.81 16.76
CA PHE A 116 25.96 8.54 15.51
C PHE A 116 25.62 10.01 15.75
N VAL A 117 25.38 10.43 16.99
CA VAL A 117 24.97 11.79 17.31
C VAL A 117 26.16 12.74 17.18
N ASN A 118 25.92 13.94 16.64
CA ASN A 118 26.89 14.98 16.32
C ASN A 118 27.99 14.53 15.33
N ARG A 119 27.70 13.51 14.50
CA ARG A 119 28.59 13.12 13.40
C ARG A 119 28.11 13.68 12.08
N GLU A 120 29.07 14.03 11.24
CA GLU A 120 28.83 14.43 9.87
C GLU A 120 28.60 13.20 8.99
N ALA A 121 27.62 13.30 8.10
CA ALA A 121 27.28 12.23 7.20
C ALA A 121 26.79 12.79 5.87
N THR A 122 26.97 12.03 4.80
CA THR A 122 26.47 12.37 3.46
C THR A 122 25.27 11.48 3.14
N ILE A 123 24.22 12.06 2.59
CA ILE A 123 23.04 11.31 2.16
C ILE A 123 23.38 10.48 0.94
N THR A 124 23.38 9.15 1.06
CA THR A 124 23.68 8.24 -0.05
C THR A 124 22.44 7.83 -0.83
N ALA A 125 21.29 7.76 -0.17
CA ALA A 125 20.02 7.43 -0.81
C ALA A 125 18.82 7.92 -0.01
N GLN A 126 17.76 8.27 -0.72
CA GLN A 126 16.44 8.56 -0.15
C GLN A 126 15.58 7.29 -0.14
N CYS A 127 14.97 7.00 1.00
CA CYS A 127 13.99 5.93 1.17
C CYS A 127 12.56 6.51 1.22
N LEU A 128 11.55 5.63 1.25
CA LEU A 128 10.14 6.03 1.38
C LEU A 128 9.85 6.67 2.75
N ASN A 129 8.82 7.51 2.82
CA ASN A 129 8.27 8.07 4.05
C ASN A 129 9.26 8.93 4.88
N GLY A 130 10.16 9.66 4.22
CA GLY A 130 11.09 10.58 4.88
C GLY A 130 12.23 9.90 5.64
N TRP A 131 12.54 8.64 5.29
CA TRP A 131 13.74 7.93 5.70
C TRP A 131 14.88 8.16 4.71
N PHE A 132 16.11 8.21 5.19
CA PHE A 132 17.31 8.44 4.40
C PHE A 132 18.41 7.47 4.85
N MET A 133 19.26 7.06 3.91
CA MET A 133 20.52 6.38 4.21
C MET A 133 21.63 7.43 4.25
N LEU A 134 22.34 7.46 5.35
CA LEU A 134 23.44 8.38 5.63
C LEU A 134 24.70 7.56 5.77
N ARG A 135 25.78 8.00 5.11
CA ARG A 135 27.12 7.49 5.33
C ARG A 135 27.88 8.49 6.16
N THR A 136 28.27 8.10 7.38
CA THR A 136 29.13 8.93 8.24
C THR A 136 30.50 9.14 7.60
N GLN A 137 31.03 10.35 7.73
CA GLN A 137 32.35 10.68 7.17
C GLN A 137 33.49 10.09 8.01
N ASP A 138 33.32 10.02 9.33
CA ASP A 138 34.37 9.56 10.26
C ASP A 138 34.77 8.09 10.05
N ASN A 139 33.78 7.21 9.90
CA ASN A 139 33.98 5.75 9.90
C ASN A 139 33.36 5.03 8.71
N GLY A 140 32.73 5.75 7.77
CA GLY A 140 32.12 5.17 6.57
C GLY A 140 30.90 4.28 6.83
N GLU A 141 30.40 4.24 8.07
CA GLU A 141 29.23 3.44 8.45
C GLU A 141 27.96 3.99 7.80
N VAL A 142 27.09 3.08 7.35
CA VAL A 142 25.81 3.46 6.74
C VAL A 142 24.70 3.25 7.75
N VAL A 143 23.95 4.32 8.04
CA VAL A 143 22.84 4.31 8.98
C VAL A 143 21.56 4.82 8.32
N LYS A 144 20.44 4.18 8.62
CA LYS A 144 19.12 4.60 8.14
C LYS A 144 18.43 5.45 9.20
N LEU A 145 18.24 6.74 8.92
CA LEU A 145 17.60 7.69 9.83
C LEU A 145 16.44 8.44 9.17
N GLN A 146 15.54 8.97 9.98
CA GLN A 146 14.45 9.82 9.52
C GLN A 146 14.91 11.27 9.43
N HIS A 147 14.39 12.03 8.46
CA HIS A 147 14.77 13.42 8.16
C HIS A 147 14.83 14.37 9.38
N ARG A 148 13.98 14.15 10.39
CA ARG A 148 13.97 14.92 11.65
C ARG A 148 15.15 14.65 12.59
N SER A 149 15.98 13.66 12.29
CA SER A 149 17.08 13.20 13.17
C SER A 149 18.43 13.77 12.76
N PHE A 150 18.46 14.56 11.69
CA PHE A 150 19.66 15.20 11.16
C PHE A 150 19.29 16.57 10.57
N MET A 151 20.28 17.44 10.41
CA MET A 151 20.12 18.77 9.81
C MET A 151 21.10 18.95 8.67
N LYS A 152 20.77 19.81 7.71
CA LYS A 152 21.69 20.17 6.63
C LYS A 152 22.86 20.99 7.20
N LEU A 153 24.06 20.62 6.79
CA LEU A 153 25.24 21.45 6.97
C LEU A 153 25.31 22.35 5.71
N GLU A 154 25.32 23.67 5.93
CA GLU A 154 25.55 24.65 4.86
C GLU A 154 27.03 24.69 4.47
#